data_AF-A0A7S2LNV4-F1
#
_entry.id   AF-A0A7S2LNV4-F1
#
_cell.length_a   1.000
_cell.length_b   1.000
_cell.length_c   1.000
_cell.angle_alpha   90.00
_cell.angle_beta   90.00
_cell.angle_gamma   90.00
#
_symmetry.space_group_name_H-M   'P 1'
#
loop_
_entity.id
_entity.type
_entity.pdbx_description
1 polymer ?
#
loop_
_entity_poly.entity_id
_entity_poly.type
_entity_poly.pdbx_seq_one_letter_code
_entity_poly.pdbx_strand_id
1 'polypeptide(L)'
;KQINCSHTHPRMSSSQKELIRCSRPSDVLIGPGTSFKDHPGNLYFRDFLDQHVSRSLQIVHDREFIAQSVTLVMDLIKGQCPPGRFLREDKVSGMWYDADDCAMKWVKECLRRELKKQKIAR
;
A
#
# COMPACT_ATOMS: atom_id res chain seq x y z
N LYS A 1 -47.10 7.00 -34.75
CA LYS A 1 -45.68 7.14 -34.34
C LYS A 1 -45.65 7.54 -32.87
N GLN A 2 -45.18 6.68 -31.97
CA GLN A 2 -44.26 7.04 -30.87
C GLN A 2 -44.05 5.80 -30.01
N ILE A 3 -42.79 5.35 -29.98
CA ILE A 3 -42.31 4.25 -29.15
C ILE A 3 -41.79 4.95 -27.87
N ASN A 4 -42.43 4.67 -26.73
CA ASN A 4 -41.92 5.11 -25.43
C ASN A 4 -40.76 4.19 -25.03
N CYS A 5 -39.53 4.62 -25.32
CA CYS A 5 -38.32 3.95 -24.84
C CYS A 5 -38.01 4.43 -23.41
N SER A 6 -38.50 3.70 -22.41
CA SER A 6 -38.10 3.83 -21.01
C SER A 6 -36.63 3.41 -20.86
N HIS A 7 -35.73 4.39 -20.98
CA HIS A 7 -34.34 4.23 -20.61
C HIS A 7 -34.26 4.17 -19.08
N THR A 8 -34.30 2.96 -18.54
CA THR A 8 -33.80 2.68 -17.20
C THR A 8 -32.30 2.94 -17.20
N HIS A 9 -31.90 4.15 -16.83
CA HIS A 9 -30.50 4.42 -16.52
C HIS A 9 -30.09 3.52 -15.35
N PRO A 10 -29.11 2.61 -15.51
CA PRO A 10 -28.59 1.87 -14.38
C PRO A 10 -27.97 2.87 -13.40
N ARG A 11 -28.34 2.71 -12.14
CA ARG A 11 -27.86 3.46 -10.97
C ARG A 11 -26.33 3.56 -11.00
N MET A 12 -25.79 4.69 -11.47
CA MET A 12 -24.35 4.98 -11.43
C MET A 12 -23.97 5.24 -9.96
N SER A 13 -23.49 4.20 -9.29
CA SER A 13 -22.93 4.30 -7.94
C SER A 13 -21.74 3.37 -7.85
N SER A 14 -20.54 3.93 -8.02
CA SER A 14 -19.29 3.50 -7.37
C SER A 14 -18.16 4.40 -7.86
N SER A 15 -17.41 4.98 -6.94
CA SER A 15 -16.24 5.82 -7.18
C SER A 15 -15.32 5.19 -8.23
N GLN A 16 -15.12 5.87 -9.37
CA GLN A 16 -14.22 5.40 -10.42
C GLN A 16 -12.79 5.38 -9.88
N LYS A 17 -12.28 4.19 -9.56
CA LYS A 17 -10.85 3.97 -9.32
C LYS A 17 -10.16 3.91 -10.68
N GLU A 18 -9.09 4.67 -10.86
CA GLU A 18 -8.29 4.59 -12.08
C GLU A 18 -7.54 3.25 -12.10
N LEU A 19 -7.78 2.46 -13.15
CA LEU A 19 -7.16 1.16 -13.31
C LEU A 19 -5.81 1.28 -14.03
N ILE A 20 -4.78 0.75 -13.41
CA ILE A 20 -3.39 0.75 -13.84
C ILE A 20 -3.06 -0.66 -14.35
N ARG A 21 -2.59 -0.76 -15.60
CA ARG A 21 -2.33 -2.06 -16.24
C ARG A 21 -1.05 -2.74 -15.76
N CYS A 22 -0.01 -1.96 -15.45
CA CYS A 22 1.32 -2.48 -15.13
C CYS A 22 1.87 -1.81 -13.87
N SER A 23 2.38 -2.60 -12.94
CA SER A 23 3.23 -2.11 -11.86
C SER A 23 4.63 -1.79 -12.39
N ARG A 24 5.30 -0.86 -11.71
CA ARG A 24 6.67 -0.45 -11.94
C ARG A 24 7.56 -0.97 -10.81
N PRO A 25 8.88 -1.10 -11.00
CA PRO A 25 9.79 -1.50 -9.92
C PRO A 25 9.72 -0.61 -8.67
N SER A 26 9.43 0.68 -8.81
CA SER A 26 9.27 1.61 -7.68
C SER A 26 7.92 1.50 -6.95
N ASP A 27 6.95 0.77 -7.52
CA ASP A 27 5.63 0.58 -6.90
C ASP A 27 5.70 -0.47 -5.78
N VAL A 28 4.97 -0.21 -4.70
CA VAL A 28 4.76 -1.15 -3.59
C VAL A 28 3.41 -1.83 -3.79
N LEU A 29 3.42 -3.16 -3.89
CA LEU A 29 2.23 -3.97 -4.15
C LEU A 29 1.63 -4.49 -2.85
N ILE A 30 0.42 -4.05 -2.55
CA ILE A 30 -0.37 -4.46 -1.38
C ILE A 30 -1.21 -5.68 -1.77
N GLY A 31 -0.83 -6.83 -1.23
CA GLY A 31 -1.51 -8.12 -1.47
C GLY A 31 -1.69 -8.96 -0.21
N PRO A 32 -2.50 -10.03 -0.29
CA PRO A 32 -2.60 -11.00 0.79
C PRO A 32 -1.29 -11.79 0.94
N GLY A 33 -0.92 -12.09 2.19
CA GLY A 33 0.22 -12.96 2.51
C GLY A 33 1.53 -12.47 1.89
N THR A 34 2.14 -13.33 1.06
CA THR A 34 3.46 -13.15 0.45
C THR A 34 3.42 -13.02 -1.07
N SER A 35 2.24 -12.84 -1.69
CA SER A 35 2.06 -12.90 -3.15
C SER A 35 3.03 -12.02 -3.95
N PHE A 36 3.40 -10.86 -3.40
CA PHE A 36 4.28 -9.90 -4.06
C PHE A 36 5.57 -9.65 -3.27
N LYS A 37 6.02 -10.63 -2.47
CA LYS A 37 7.19 -10.45 -1.60
C LYS A 37 8.45 -10.07 -2.41
N ASP A 38 8.64 -10.66 -3.59
CA ASP A 38 9.85 -10.52 -4.39
C ASP A 38 9.78 -9.34 -5.38
N HIS A 39 8.69 -8.56 -5.35
CA HIS A 39 8.58 -7.35 -6.15
C HIS A 39 9.64 -6.32 -5.71
N PRO A 40 10.34 -5.64 -6.64
CA PRO A 40 11.43 -4.71 -6.29
C PRO A 40 11.03 -3.64 -5.27
N GLY A 41 9.87 -3.00 -5.44
CA GLY A 41 9.39 -2.01 -4.48
C GLY A 41 9.06 -2.61 -3.10
N ASN A 42 8.63 -3.87 -3.04
CA ASN A 42 8.38 -4.57 -1.77
C ASN A 42 9.68 -5.02 -1.10
N LEU A 43 10.73 -5.31 -1.86
CA LEU A 43 12.08 -5.56 -1.33
C LEU A 43 12.64 -4.28 -0.72
N TYR A 44 12.61 -3.17 -1.46
CA TYR A 44 13.06 -1.86 -0.99
C TYR A 44 12.31 -1.39 0.25
N PHE A 45 10.98 -1.52 0.25
CA PHE A 45 10.14 -1.22 1.42
C PHE A 45 10.53 -2.04 2.67
N ARG A 46 10.78 -3.35 2.50
CA ARG A 46 11.15 -4.23 3.63
C ARG A 46 12.54 -3.91 4.18
N ASP A 47 13.51 -3.70 3.30
CA ASP A 47 14.87 -3.29 3.68
C ASP A 47 14.85 -1.99 4.48
N PHE A 48 14.07 -1.01 4.03
CA PHE A 48 13.89 0.24 4.76
C PHE A 48 13.25 0.03 6.14
N LEU A 49 12.17 -0.76 6.22
CA LEU A 49 11.53 -1.07 7.50
C LEU A 49 12.51 -1.74 8.47
N ASP A 50 13.30 -2.71 8.00
CA ASP A 50 14.25 -3.42 8.84
C ASP A 50 15.36 -2.50 9.35
N GLN A 51 15.94 -1.67 8.49
CA GLN A 51 16.96 -0.69 8.89
C GLN A 51 16.41 0.35 9.88
N HIS A 52 15.17 0.80 9.68
CA HIS A 52 14.54 1.81 10.53
C HIS A 52 14.12 1.24 11.89
N VAL A 53 13.56 0.02 11.91
CA VAL A 53 13.12 -0.67 13.13
C VAL A 53 14.31 -1.15 13.97
N SER A 54 15.36 -1.65 13.35
CA SER A 54 16.57 -2.13 14.04
C SER A 54 17.22 -1.04 14.91
N ARG A 55 17.04 0.24 14.55
CA ARG A 55 17.55 1.39 15.32
C ARG A 55 16.65 1.80 16.48
N SER A 56 15.41 1.31 16.54
CA SER A 56 14.35 1.82 17.42
C SER A 56 13.74 0.74 18.33
N LEU A 57 14.53 -0.26 18.72
CA LEU A 57 14.09 -1.48 19.39
C LEU A 57 13.46 -1.28 20.78
N GLN A 58 13.64 -0.12 21.40
CA GLN A 58 13.08 0.17 22.73
C GLN A 58 11.68 0.79 22.68
N ILE A 59 11.15 1.11 21.49
CA ILE A 59 10.02 2.04 21.34
C ILE A 59 8.78 1.43 20.68
N VAL A 60 8.59 0.11 20.82
CA VAL A 60 7.52 -0.69 20.19
C VAL A 60 6.10 -0.16 20.43
N HIS A 61 5.88 0.61 21.50
CA HIS A 61 4.58 1.14 21.89
C HIS A 61 4.46 2.66 21.75
N ASP A 62 5.51 3.35 21.28
CA ASP A 62 5.45 4.79 21.08
C ASP A 62 4.64 5.13 19.83
N ARG A 63 3.52 5.80 20.08
CA ARG A 63 2.57 6.21 19.05
C ARG A 63 3.15 7.27 18.15
N GLU A 64 3.96 8.18 18.70
CA GLU A 64 4.57 9.27 17.96
C GLU A 64 5.66 8.73 17.04
N PHE A 65 6.54 7.87 17.56
CA PHE A 65 7.54 7.17 16.76
C PHE A 65 6.89 6.41 15.60
N ILE A 66 5.86 5.60 15.86
CA ILE A 66 5.13 4.86 14.81
C ILE A 66 4.53 5.81 13.76
N ALA A 67 3.94 6.93 14.17
CA ALA A 67 3.36 7.89 13.23
C ALA A 67 4.43 8.54 12.34
N GLN A 68 5.53 9.00 12.94
CA GLN A 68 6.66 9.59 12.22
C GLN A 68 7.29 8.59 11.24
N SER A 69 7.52 7.35 11.68
CA SER A 69 8.04 6.30 10.81
C SER A 69 7.12 6.01 9.62
N VAL A 70 5.80 5.96 9.84
CA VAL A 70 4.84 5.74 8.75
C VAL A 70 4.90 6.87 7.73
N THR A 71 4.90 8.12 8.17
CA THR A 71 5.03 9.29 7.29
C THR A 71 6.34 9.25 6.51
N LEU A 72 7.46 8.99 7.19
CA LEU A 72 8.78 8.89 6.56
C LEU A 72 8.81 7.81 5.47
N VAL A 73 8.23 6.64 5.72
CA VAL A 73 8.14 5.56 4.73
C VAL A 73 7.29 5.98 3.52
N MET A 74 6.14 6.63 3.75
CA MET A 74 5.29 7.12 2.67
C MET A 74 6.06 8.11 1.78
N ASP A 75 6.71 9.09 2.40
CA ASP A 75 7.44 10.15 1.70
C ASP A 75 8.62 9.59 0.92
N LEU A 76 9.34 8.63 1.49
CA LEU A 76 10.48 7.98 0.84
C LEU A 76 10.05 7.17 -0.39
N ILE A 77 8.95 6.41 -0.31
CA ILE A 77 8.43 5.67 -1.46
C ILE A 77 7.96 6.62 -2.56
N LYS A 78 7.22 7.68 -2.19
CA LYS A 78 6.71 8.69 -3.13
C LYS A 78 7.80 9.57 -3.73
N GLY A 79 8.89 9.79 -3.00
CA GLY A 79 10.05 10.58 -3.42
C GLY A 79 11.03 9.87 -4.37
N GLN A 80 10.78 8.60 -4.72
CA GLN A 80 11.58 7.88 -5.72
C GLN A 80 11.47 8.52 -7.12
N CYS A 81 12.39 8.16 -8.02
CA CYS A 81 12.35 8.56 -9.43
C CYS A 81 12.35 7.31 -10.33
N PRO A 82 11.22 6.95 -10.97
CA PRO A 82 9.92 7.62 -10.92
C PRO A 82 9.22 7.45 -9.55
N PRO A 83 8.30 8.38 -9.18
CA PRO A 83 7.56 8.31 -7.92
C PRO A 83 6.94 6.93 -7.72
N GLY A 84 7.20 6.34 -6.56
CA GLY A 84 6.61 5.06 -6.18
C GLY A 84 5.15 5.24 -5.78
N ARG A 85 4.31 4.26 -6.13
CA ARG A 85 2.89 4.23 -5.75
C ARG A 85 2.61 3.04 -4.85
N PHE A 86 1.59 3.13 -4.02
CA PHE A 86 1.03 1.97 -3.35
C PHE A 86 -0.10 1.40 -4.20
N LEU A 87 0.09 0.23 -4.77
CA LEU A 87 -0.88 -0.39 -5.66
C LEU A 87 -1.57 -1.55 -4.97
N ARG A 88 -2.86 -1.71 -5.26
CA ARG A 88 -3.60 -2.90 -4.87
C ARG A 88 -4.31 -3.47 -6.08
N GLU A 89 -4.41 -4.79 -6.11
CA GLU A 89 -5.09 -5.49 -7.18
C GLU A 89 -6.61 -5.34 -7.01
N ASP A 90 -7.27 -4.86 -8.05
CA ASP A 90 -8.72 -4.92 -8.20
C ASP A 90 -9.12 -6.34 -8.60
N LYS A 91 -9.85 -7.02 -7.71
CA LYS A 91 -10.20 -8.44 -7.89
C LYS A 91 -11.16 -8.70 -9.05
N VAL A 92 -11.85 -7.68 -9.55
CA VAL A 92 -12.83 -7.83 -10.62
C VAL A 92 -12.14 -7.75 -11.99
N SER A 93 -11.29 -6.75 -12.17
CA SER A 93 -10.57 -6.50 -13.43
C SER A 93 -9.22 -7.21 -13.52
N GLY A 94 -8.63 -7.62 -12.39
CA GLY A 94 -7.24 -8.09 -12.32
C GLY A 94 -6.21 -6.98 -12.54
N MET A 95 -6.65 -5.71 -12.58
CA MET A 95 -5.76 -4.55 -12.77
C MET A 95 -5.39 -3.94 -11.43
N TRP A 96 -4.39 -3.06 -11.42
CA TRP A 96 -3.99 -2.32 -10.24
C TRP A 96 -4.83 -1.07 -10.06
N TYR A 97 -4.95 -0.58 -8.84
CA TYR A 97 -5.45 0.75 -8.55
C TYR A 97 -4.60 1.39 -7.46
N ASP A 98 -4.55 2.72 -7.46
CA ASP A 98 -3.87 3.48 -6.42
C ASP A 98 -4.57 3.25 -5.06
N ALA A 99 -3.78 2.81 -4.09
CA ALA A 99 -4.24 2.42 -2.77
C ALA A 99 -3.69 3.33 -1.67
N ASP A 100 -3.29 4.57 -2.00
CA ASP A 100 -2.75 5.53 -1.04
C ASP A 100 -3.64 5.74 0.17
N ASP A 101 -4.97 5.79 -0.02
CA ASP A 101 -5.96 5.91 1.07
C ASP A 101 -5.83 4.80 2.13
N CYS A 102 -5.41 3.60 1.71
CA CYS A 102 -5.23 2.44 2.57
C CYS A 102 -3.76 2.19 2.92
N ALA A 103 -2.82 2.81 2.21
CA ALA A 103 -1.38 2.58 2.32
C ALA A 103 -0.87 2.93 3.71
N MET A 104 -1.27 4.08 4.26
CA MET A 104 -0.84 4.52 5.58
C MET A 104 -1.20 3.49 6.68
N LYS A 105 -2.44 2.98 6.65
CA LYS A 105 -2.89 1.95 7.59
C LYS A 105 -2.12 0.65 7.39
N TRP A 106 -1.87 0.26 6.13
CA TRP A 106 -1.14 -0.97 5.81
C TRP A 106 0.31 -0.90 6.27
N VAL A 107 1.02 0.20 6.01
CA VAL A 107 2.40 0.41 6.44
C VAL A 107 2.52 0.41 7.96
N LYS A 108 1.59 1.05 8.67
CA LYS A 108 1.52 1.01 10.14
C LYS A 108 1.42 -0.43 10.67
N GLU A 109 0.61 -1.27 10.05
CA GLU A 109 0.49 -2.68 10.44
C GLU A 109 1.75 -3.49 10.10
N CYS A 110 2.40 -3.23 8.96
CA CYS A 110 3.69 -3.83 8.62
C CYS A 110 4.77 -3.46 9.64
N LEU A 111 4.89 -2.17 9.98
CA LEU A 111 5.85 -1.67 10.96
C LEU A 111 5.65 -2.33 12.33
N ARG A 112 4.40 -2.42 12.80
CA ARG A 112 4.07 -3.10 14.06
C ARG A 112 4.43 -4.58 14.07
N ARG A 113 4.23 -5.27 12.95
CA ARG A 113 4.62 -6.68 12.82
C ARG A 113 6.14 -6.81 12.89
N GLU A 114 6.87 -5.93 12.23
CA GLU A 114 8.33 -5.97 12.22
C GLU A 114 8.94 -5.68 13.60
N LEU A 115 8.43 -4.65 14.29
CA LEU A 115 8.80 -4.35 15.68
C LEU A 115 8.55 -5.54 16.63
N LYS A 116 7.44 -6.26 16.45
CA LYS A 116 7.13 -7.46 17.25
C LYS A 116 8.09 -8.62 16.95
N LYS A 117 8.46 -8.85 15.68
CA LYS A 117 9.42 -9.91 15.31
C LYS A 117 10.77 -9.67 15.96
N GLN A 118 11.29 -8.43 15.91
CA GLN A 118 12.57 -8.11 16.53
C GLN A 118 12.56 -8.27 18.06
N LYS A 119 11.41 -8.04 18.71
CA LYS A 119 11.24 -8.33 20.14
C LYS A 119 11.27 -9.83 20.46
N ILE A 120 10.70 -10.68 19.59
CA ILE A 120 10.62 -12.14 19.78
C ILE A 120 11.92 -12.85 19.40
N ALA A 121 12.70 -12.29 18.47
CA ALA A 121 14.01 -12.84 18.09
C ALA A 121 15.09 -12.71 19.20
N ARG A 122 14.74 -12.08 20.33
CA ARG A 122 15.53 -12.02 21.57
C ARG A 122 14.92 -12.93 22.63
#